data_AF-A0A2V7PSX8-F1
#
_entry.id   AF-A0A2V7PSX8-F1
#
_cell.length_a   1.000
_cell.length_b   1.000
_cell.length_c   1.000
_cell.angle_alpha   90.00
_cell.angle_beta   90.00
_cell.angle_gamma   90.00
#
_symmetry.space_group_name_H-M   'P 1'
#
loop_
_entity.id
_entity.type
_entity.pdbx_description
1 polymer ?
#
loop_
_entity_poly.entity_id
_entity_poly.type
_entity_poly.pdbx_seq_one_letter_code
_entity_poly.pdbx_strand_id
1 'polypeptide(L)' 'MTDAERFARLRHDLANPLAAVLAEVQLLLLEADSFSPEALAALRAIEEGALRMRRLLREGPASEPRLEDGQSA' A
#
# COMPACT_ATOMS: atom_id res chain seq x y z
N MET A 1 -22.90 -3.09 7.49
CA MET A 1 -21.47 -2.77 7.31
C MET A 1 -21.37 -1.48 6.53
N THR A 2 -20.79 -0.44 7.12
CA THR A 2 -20.59 0.87 6.49
C THR A 2 -19.45 0.81 5.48
N ASP A 3 -19.33 1.81 4.62
CA ASP A 3 -18.21 1.88 3.67
C ASP A 3 -16.87 2.09 4.37
N ALA A 4 -16.88 2.79 5.51
CA ALA A 4 -15.71 2.90 6.38
C ALA A 4 -15.27 1.55 6.95
N GLU A 5 -16.21 0.69 7.38
CA GLU A 5 -15.93 -0.66 7.85
C GLU A 5 -15.42 -1.58 6.72
N ARG A 6 -16.03 -1.48 5.52
CA ARG A 6 -15.54 -2.18 4.32
C ARG A 6 -14.11 -1.79 3.98
N PHE A 7 -13.80 -0.50 4.00
CA PHE A 7 -12.48 0.01 3.66
C PHE A 7 -11.44 -0.33 4.74
N ALA A 8 -11.81 -0.28 6.03
CA ALA A 8 -10.93 -0.72 7.11
C ALA A 8 -10.58 -2.20 7.00
N ARG A 9 -11.56 -3.05 6.65
CA ARG A 9 -11.33 -4.47 6.41
C ARG A 9 -10.45 -4.72 5.19
N LEU A 10 -10.70 -4.03 4.08
CA LEU A 10 -9.83 -4.10 2.90
C LEU A 10 -8.38 -3.72 3.22
N ARG A 11 -8.18 -2.64 3.99
CA ARG A 11 -6.85 -2.21 4.43
C ARG A 11 -6.16 -3.29 5.24
N HIS A 12 -6.87 -3.89 6.20
CA HIS A 12 -6.33 -4.98 7.01
C HIS A 12 -5.95 -6.19 6.15
N ASP A 13 -6.87 -6.64 5.30
CA ASP A 13 -6.71 -7.85 4.50
C ASP A 13 -5.59 -7.71 3.45
N LEU A 14 -5.32 -6.50 2.96
CA LEU A 14 -4.24 -6.22 2.03
C LEU A 14 -2.91 -5.83 2.70
N ALA A 15 -2.92 -5.31 3.94
CA ALA A 15 -1.70 -4.89 4.62
C ALA A 15 -0.72 -6.06 4.83
N ASN A 16 -1.22 -7.21 5.26
CA ASN A 16 -0.41 -8.40 5.52
C ASN A 16 0.24 -8.98 4.25
N PRO A 17 -0.51 -9.29 3.17
CA PRO A 17 0.11 -9.81 1.94
C PRO A 17 1.05 -8.79 1.27
N LEU A 18 0.75 -7.49 1.32
CA LEU A 18 1.69 -6.47 0.80
C LEU A 18 2.97 -6.39 1.62
N ALA A 19 2.91 -6.58 2.95
CA ALA A 19 4.10 -6.64 3.79
C ALA A 19 4.94 -7.88 3.45
N ALA A 20 4.31 -9.04 3.25
CA ALA A 20 5.00 -10.26 2.85
C ALA A 20 5.70 -10.10 1.49
N VAL A 21 4.99 -9.61 0.46
CA VAL A 21 5.58 -9.36 -0.87
C VAL A 21 6.78 -8.40 -0.79
N LEU A 22 6.67 -7.32 0.00
CA LEU A 22 7.78 -6.40 0.19
C LEU A 22 8.97 -7.07 0.86
N ALA A 23 8.75 -7.85 1.91
CA ALA A 23 9.82 -8.55 2.61
C ALA A 23 10.55 -9.53 1.67
N GLU A 24 9.81 -10.34 0.92
CA GLU A 24 10.39 -11.30 -0.04
C GLU A 24 11.21 -10.59 -1.13
N VAL A 25 10.67 -9.53 -1.73
CA VAL A 25 11.39 -8.75 -2.75
C VAL A 25 12.63 -8.10 -2.17
N GLN A 26 12.56 -7.57 -0.94
CA GLN A 26 13.70 -6.97 -0.27
C GLN A 26 14.78 -7.99 0.04
N LEU A 27 14.41 -9.20 0.46
CA LEU A 27 15.36 -10.31 0.65
C LEU A 27 16.05 -10.68 -0.68
N LEU A 28 15.31 -10.80 -1.78
CA LEU A 28 15.88 -11.08 -3.09
C LEU A 28 16.82 -9.95 -3.57
N LEU A 29 16.48 -8.70 -3.27
CA LEU A 29 17.32 -7.54 -3.61
C LEU A 29 18.61 -7.44 -2.78
N LEU A 30 18.71 -8.13 -1.63
CA LEU A 30 19.98 -8.26 -0.90
C LEU A 30 20.99 -9.13 -1.68
N GLU A 31 20.48 -10.04 -2.50
CA GLU A 31 21.28 -10.93 -3.35
C GLU A 31 21.36 -10.42 -4.80
N ALA A 32 21.28 -9.09 -4.99
CA ALA A 32 21.12 -8.48 -6.31
C ALA A 32 22.15 -8.94 -7.36
N ASP A 33 23.40 -9.16 -6.95
CA ASP A 33 24.49 -9.61 -7.82
C ASP A 33 24.26 -11.01 -8.42
N SER A 34 23.31 -11.78 -7.86
CA SER A 34 22.94 -13.13 -8.34
C SER A 34 21.85 -13.12 -9.41
N PHE A 35 21.30 -11.95 -9.75
CA PHE A 35 20.20 -11.80 -10.70
C PHE A 35 20.64 -11.09 -11.98
N SER A 36 19.97 -11.38 -13.09
CA SER A 36 20.16 -10.61 -14.32
C SER A 36 19.65 -9.17 -14.15
N PRO A 37 20.13 -8.22 -14.96
CA PRO A 37 19.61 -6.85 -14.94
C PRO A 37 18.09 -6.76 -15.14
N GLU A 38 17.52 -7.64 -15.98
CA GLU A 38 16.08 -7.70 -16.24
C GLU A 38 15.30 -8.19 -15.02
N ALA A 39 15.83 -9.22 -14.32
CA ALA A 39 15.23 -9.71 -13.09
C ALA A 39 15.27 -8.64 -11.98
N LEU A 40 16.39 -7.91 -11.85
CA LEU A 40 16.50 -6.79 -10.92
C LEU A 40 15.50 -5.67 -11.22
N ALA A 41 15.32 -5.32 -12.49
CA ALA A 41 14.33 -4.33 -12.90
C ALA A 41 12.91 -4.77 -12.52
N ALA A 42 12.58 -6.05 -12.73
CA ALA A 42 11.29 -6.60 -12.33
C ALA A 42 11.09 -6.57 -10.81
N LEU A 43 12.09 -6.98 -10.02
CA LEU A 43 12.03 -6.93 -8.55
C LEU A 43 11.80 -5.50 -8.04
N ARG A 44 12.51 -4.52 -8.58
CA ARG A 44 12.31 -3.09 -8.22
C ARG A 44 10.93 -2.58 -8.60
N ALA A 45 10.38 -2.99 -9.74
CA ALA A 45 9.03 -2.63 -10.14
C ALA A 45 7.97 -3.23 -9.21
N ILE A 46 8.17 -4.47 -8.73
CA ILE A 46 7.28 -5.10 -7.74
C ILE A 46 7.36 -4.36 -6.41
N GLU A 47 8.56 -4.00 -5.94
CA GLU A 47 8.74 -3.22 -4.71
C GLU A 47 8.00 -1.87 -4.80
N GLU A 48 8.20 -1.11 -5.88
CA GLU A 48 7.53 0.17 -6.08
C GLU A 48 6.00 0.02 -6.09
N GLY A 49 5.49 -0.99 -6.81
CA GLY A 49 4.07 -1.30 -6.87
C GLY A 49 3.47 -1.59 -5.49
N ALA A 50 4.13 -2.42 -4.69
CA ALA A 50 3.67 -2.77 -3.36
C ALA A 50 3.73 -1.58 -2.39
N LEU A 51 4.75 -0.73 -2.47
CA LEU A 51 4.84 0.51 -1.70
C LEU A 51 3.72 1.50 -2.08
N ARG A 52 3.42 1.63 -3.38
CA ARG A 52 2.31 2.46 -3.87
C ARG A 52 0.97 1.97 -3.35
N MET A 53 0.70 0.66 -3.40
CA MET A 53 -0.52 0.06 -2.86
C MET A 53 -0.67 0.33 -1.36
N ARG A 54 0.40 0.16 -0.57
CA ARG A 54 0.38 0.49 0.87
C ARG A 54 0.07 1.96 1.13
N ARG A 55 0.60 2.88 0.33
CA ARG A 55 0.33 4.31 0.44
C ARG A 55 -1.15 4.61 0.20
N LEU A 56 -1.72 4.09 -0.89
CA LEU A 56 -3.14 4.27 -1.24
C LEU A 56 -4.07 3.75 -0.13
N LEU A 57 -3.75 2.60 0.47
CA LEU A 57 -4.54 2.01 1.55
C LEU A 57 -4.45 2.80 2.87
N ARG A 58 -3.36 3.55 3.09
CA ARG A 58 -3.15 4.37 4.29
C ARG A 58 -3.79 5.75 4.18
N GLU A 59 -3.69 6.39 3.02
CA GLU A 59 -4.22 7.73 2.77
C GLU A 59 -5.76 7.72 2.70
N GLY A 60 -6.37 6.57 2.37
CA GLY A 60 -7.82 6.44 2.26
C GLY A 60 -8.41 7.24 1.10
N PRO A 61 -9.71 7.10 0.80
CA PRO A 61 -10.37 8.12 -0.01
C PRO A 61 -10.17 9.45 0.72
N ALA A 62 -9.68 10.46 -0.01
CA ALA A 62 -9.40 11.80 0.51
C ALA A 62 -10.50 12.15 1.51
N SER A 63 -10.12 12.41 2.77
CA SER A 63 -11.07 12.77 3.82
C SER A 63 -11.94 13.88 3.25
N GLU A 64 -13.22 13.60 2.99
CA GLU A 64 -14.14 14.66 2.62
C GLU A 64 -14.02 15.71 3.73
N PRO A 65 -13.88 17.00 3.39
CA PRO A 65 -13.88 18.04 4.40
C PRO A 65 -15.17 17.87 5.18
N ARG A 66 -15.07 17.49 6.46
CA ARG A 66 -16.18 17.57 7.40
C ARG A 66 -16.62 19.02 7.37
N LEU A 67 -17.72 19.30 6.66
CA LEU A 67 -18.42 20.56 6.80
C LEU A 67 -18.82 20.61 8.27
N GLU A 68 -18.13 21.46 9.04
CA GLU A 68 -18.50 21.70 10.42
C GLU A 68 -19.89 22.35 10.41
N ASP A 69 -20.90 21.55 10.77
CA ASP A 69 -22.21 22.04 11.16
C ASP A 69 -22.02 23.01 12.33
N GLY A 70 -22.19 24.31 12.09
CA GLY A 70 -22.12 25.27 13.18
C GLY A 70 -21.88 26.73 12.82
N GLN A 71 -22.68 27.32 11.93
CA GLN A 71 -22.96 28.76 12.03
C GLN A 71 -24.48 28.96 12.01
N SER A 72 -25.08 28.86 13.20
CA SER A 72 -26.30 29.60 13.51
C SER A 72 -25.91 31.07 13.69
N ALA A 73 -26.46 31.93 12.84
CA ALA A 73 -26.67 33.35 13.09
C ALA A 73 -28.09 33.69 12.61
#